data_AF-A0A537ZTZ4-F1
#
_entry.id   AF-A0A537ZTZ4-F1
#
_cell.length_a   1.000
_cell.length_b   1.000
_cell.length_c   1.000
_cell.angle_alpha   90.00
_cell.angle_beta   90.00
_cell.angle_gamma   90.00
#
_symmetry.space_group_name_H-M   'P 1'
#
loop_
_entity.id
_entity.type
_entity.pdbx_description
1 polymer ?
#
loop_
_entity_poly.entity_id
_entity_poly.type
_entity_poly.pdbx_seq_one_letter_code
_entity_poly.pdbx_strand_id
1 'polypeptide(L)' 'MVLAEPHALMSFAGPRVVQQTTREKLPDDFGLSESNYRFGHIDRVVPRPELRAAVARLLRLFSKNGD' A
#
# COMPACT_ATOMS: atom_id res chain seq x y z
N MET A 1 6.66 5.80 -6.42
CA MET A 1 5.87 4.59 -6.66
C MET A 1 5.84 3.75 -5.40
N VAL A 2 4.66 3.37 -4.94
CA VAL A 2 4.34 2.63 -3.72
C VAL A 2 3.70 1.30 -4.10
N LEU A 3 4.30 0.20 -3.65
CA LEU A 3 3.74 -1.14 -3.76
C LEU A 3 3.35 -1.64 -2.38
N ALA A 4 2.26 -2.38 -2.28
CA ALA A 4 1.87 -3.06 -1.05
C ALA A 4 1.43 -4.50 -1.34
N GLU A 5 1.47 -5.35 -0.34
CA GLU A 5 0.88 -6.69 -0.42
C GLU A 5 -0.61 -6.66 -0.07
N PRO A 6 -1.39 -7.69 -0.46
CA PRO A 6 -2.78 -7.80 -0.03
C PRO A 6 -2.92 -7.75 1.49
N HIS A 7 -3.92 -7.00 1.97
CA HIS A 7 -4.22 -6.80 3.40
C HIS A 7 -3.11 -6.13 4.23
N ALA A 8 -2.11 -5.51 3.60
CA ALA A 8 -1.07 -4.79 4.33
C ALA A 8 -1.67 -3.53 4.98
N LEU A 9 -1.46 -3.36 6.29
CA LEU A 9 -1.92 -2.18 7.03
C LEU A 9 -0.93 -1.02 6.87
N MET A 10 -1.39 0.08 6.28
CA MET A 10 -0.67 1.34 6.09
C MET A 10 -1.56 2.51 6.49
N SER A 11 -1.17 3.20 7.57
CA SER A 11 -1.86 4.37 8.12
C SER A 11 -0.90 5.17 8.98
N PHE A 12 -1.02 6.51 8.99
CA PHE A 12 -0.17 7.35 9.84
C PHE A 12 -0.37 7.09 11.34
N ALA A 13 -1.64 6.99 11.77
CA ALA A 13 -2.01 6.63 13.13
C ALA A 13 -2.81 5.32 13.11
N GLY A 14 -2.55 4.44 14.09
CA GLY A 14 -3.25 3.16 14.18
C GLY A 14 -4.75 3.33 14.41
N PRO A 15 -5.59 2.35 14.00
CA PRO A 15 -7.06 2.44 14.07
C PRO A 15 -7.59 2.84 15.45
N ARG A 16 -6.98 2.30 16.52
CA ARG A 16 -7.36 2.59 17.91
C ARG A 16 -7.19 4.06 18.28
N VAL A 17 -6.10 4.68 17.86
CA VAL A 17 -5.82 6.10 18.15
C VAL A 17 -6.84 6.97 17.41
N VAL A 18 -7.08 6.68 16.13
CA VAL A 18 -8.04 7.44 15.32
C VAL A 18 -9.46 7.32 15.89
N GLN A 19 -9.91 6.12 16.28
CA GLN A 19 -11.23 5.93 16.91
C GLN A 19 -11.35 6.69 18.24
N GLN A 20 -10.31 6.67 19.07
CA GLN A 20 -10.32 7.38 20.36
C GLN A 20 -10.39 8.90 20.19
N THR A 21 -9.69 9.45 19.18
CA THR A 21 -9.66 10.90 18.93
C THR A 21 -10.92 11.40 18.21
N THR A 22 -11.42 10.66 17.22
CA THR A 22 -12.60 11.06 16.41
C THR A 22 -13.93 10.68 17.06
N ARG A 23 -13.93 9.64 17.92
CA ARG A 23 -15.13 8.99 18.49
C ARG A 23 -16.05 8.37 17.43
N GLU A 24 -15.53 8.09 16.24
CA GLU A 24 -16.24 7.41 15.15
C GLU A 24 -15.82 5.95 15.01
N LYS A 25 -16.71 5.11 14.49
CA LYS A 25 -16.35 3.75 14.07
C LYS A 25 -15.64 3.83 12.73
N LEU A 26 -14.51 3.14 12.60
CA LEU A 26 -13.79 3.04 11.34
C LEU A 26 -14.33 1.88 10.49
N PRO A 27 -14.28 2.01 9.15
CA PRO A 27 -14.49 0.87 8.26
C PRO A 27 -13.54 -0.29 8.58
N ASP A 28 -13.98 -1.52 8.33
CA ASP A 28 -13.20 -2.73 8.62
C ASP A 28 -11.89 -2.80 7.81
N ASP A 29 -11.87 -2.16 6.65
CA ASP A 29 -10.70 -2.09 5.78
C ASP A 29 -9.87 -0.81 5.94
N PHE A 30 -10.10 -0.05 7.02
CA PHE A 30 -9.35 1.17 7.30
C PHE A 30 -7.86 0.91 7.32
N GLY A 31 -7.13 1.64 6.48
CA GLY A 31 -5.68 1.54 6.37
C GLY A 31 -5.19 0.27 5.66
N LEU A 32 -6.05 -0.66 5.25
CA LEU A 32 -5.60 -1.79 4.44
C LEU A 32 -5.11 -1.33 3.05
N SER A 33 -4.31 -2.16 2.40
CA SER A 33 -3.73 -1.83 1.09
C SER A 33 -4.82 -1.66 0.03
N GLU A 34 -5.95 -2.35 0.16
CA GLU A 34 -7.11 -2.23 -0.71
C GLU A 34 -7.78 -0.86 -0.58
N SER A 35 -8.00 -0.36 0.64
CA SER A 35 -8.59 0.97 0.84
C SER A 35 -7.63 2.08 0.41
N ASN A 36 -6.35 1.95 0.75
CA ASN A 36 -5.30 2.87 0.31
C ASN A 36 -5.09 2.87 -1.21
N TYR A 37 -5.26 1.74 -1.88
CA TYR A 37 -5.25 1.67 -3.35
C TYR A 37 -6.46 2.42 -3.94
N ARG A 38 -7.66 2.21 -3.40
CA ARG A 38 -8.88 2.93 -3.84
C ARG A 38 -8.76 4.45 -3.66
N PHE A 39 -8.08 4.92 -2.62
CA PHE A 39 -7.83 6.35 -2.38
C PHE A 39 -6.60 6.91 -3.11
N GLY A 40 -5.87 6.09 -3.89
CA GLY A 40 -4.73 6.53 -4.68
C GLY A 40 -3.42 6.71 -3.91
N HIS A 41 -3.33 6.20 -2.67
CA HIS A 41 -2.09 6.25 -1.88
C HIS A 41 -1.11 5.13 -2.26
N ILE A 42 -1.59 4.05 -2.87
CA ILE A 42 -0.80 2.91 -3.33
C ILE A 42 -0.97 2.78 -4.85
N ASP A 43 0.13 2.60 -5.57
CA ASP A 43 0.10 2.45 -7.04
C ASP A 43 -0.27 1.03 -7.48
N ARG A 44 0.08 0.01 -6.68
CA ARG A 44 -0.27 -1.39 -6.95
C ARG A 44 -0.26 -2.27 -5.70
N VAL A 45 -1.28 -3.12 -5.58
CA VAL A 45 -1.30 -4.25 -4.64
C VAL A 45 -0.73 -5.48 -5.35
N VAL A 46 0.33 -6.08 -4.83
CA VAL A 46 1.09 -7.18 -5.47
C VAL A 46 1.17 -8.37 -4.52
N PRO A 47 0.66 -9.55 -4.90
CA PRO A 47 0.84 -10.77 -4.11
C PRO A 47 2.32 -11.09 -3.89
N ARG A 48 2.66 -11.61 -2.69
CA ARG A 48 4.05 -11.95 -2.32
C ARG A 48 4.84 -12.73 -3.37
N PRO A 49 4.29 -13.78 -4.03
CA PRO A 49 5.03 -14.54 -5.04
C PRO A 49 5.45 -13.70 -6.26
N GLU A 50 4.70 -12.65 -6.58
CA GLU A 50 4.95 -11.78 -7.73
C GLU A 50 5.82 -10.56 -7.41
N LEU A 51 5.98 -10.25 -6.12
CA LEU A 51 6.64 -9.03 -5.66
C LEU A 51 8.07 -8.90 -6.22
N ARG A 52 8.85 -9.98 -6.21
CA ARG A 52 10.21 -10.00 -6.75
C ARG A 52 10.23 -9.60 -8.23
N ALA A 53 9.34 -10.20 -9.03
CA ALA A 53 9.27 -9.94 -10.46
C ALA A 53 8.78 -8.51 -10.75
N ALA A 54 7.81 -8.02 -9.97
CA ALA A 54 7.32 -6.65 -10.07
C ALA A 54 8.44 -5.64 -9.79
N VAL A 55 9.15 -5.77 -8.67
CA VAL A 55 10.27 -4.89 -8.30
C VAL A 55 11.37 -4.93 -9.36
N ALA A 56 11.75 -6.12 -9.85
CA ALA A 56 12.77 -6.24 -10.90
C ALA A 56 12.40 -5.49 -12.19
N ARG A 57 11.14 -5.58 -12.64
CA ARG A 57 10.67 -4.83 -13.82
C ARG A 57 10.75 -3.32 -13.61
N LEU A 58 10.38 -2.87 -12.42
CA LEU A 58 10.36 -1.45 -12.09
C LEU A 58 11.77 -0.87 -11.97
N LEU A 59 12.68 -1.60 -11.33
CA LEU A 59 14.09 -1.23 -11.29
C LEU A 59 14.71 -1.16 -12.69
N ARG A 60 14.38 -2.10 -13.59
CA ARG A 60 14.82 -2.04 -15.00
C ARG A 60 14.27 -0.82 -15.72
N LEU A 61 12.98 -0.51 -15.53
CA LEU A 61 12.31 0.63 -16.15
C LEU A 61 12.92 1.98 -15.69
N PHE A 62 13.30 2.09 -14.42
CA PHE A 62 13.85 3.32 -13.83
C PHE A 62 15.39 3.36 -13.76
N SER A 63 16.06 2.29 -14.19
CA SER A 63 17.53 2.27 -14.29
C SER A 63 17.97 3.30 -15.33
N LYS A 64 18.91 4.17 -14.98
CA LYS A 64 19.47 5.19 -15.87
C LYS A 64 20.35 4.64 -17.00
N ASN A 65 20.56 3.33 -17.05
CA ASN A 65 21.37 2.71 -18.08
C ASN A 65 20.48 2.38 -19.28
N GLY A 66 20.35 3.37 -20.18
CA GLY A 66 20.18 3.07 -21.58
C GLY A 66 21.52 2.62 -22.13
N ASP A 67 21.75 1.31 -22.07
CA ASP A 67 22.59 0.48 -22.94
C ASP A 67 22.15 -0.98 -22.77
#